data_AF-A0A820I7U9-F1
#
_entry.id   AF-A0A820I7U9-F1
#
_cell.length_a   1.000
_cell.length_b   1.000
_cell.length_c   1.000
_cell.angle_alpha   90.00
_cell.angle_beta   90.00
_cell.angle_gamma   90.00
#
_symmetry.space_group_name_H-M   'P 1'
#
loop_
_entity.id
_entity.type
_entity.pdbx_description
1 polymer ?
#
loop_
_entity_poly.entity_id
_entity_poly.type
_entity_poly.pdbx_seq_one_letter_code
_entity_poly.pdbx_strand_id
1 'polypeptide(L)'
;MILEPFSDDEKLTKKEREEINKNRQNVIKELDKISKDQDNSLTFEEFLKHVNMNEEEYIKMIRAELKKAKVFLKRAPNEIRINAYNPMIMSLHKANMDIQFILDPYACSMYCVDYISKSENGMSKLLREALNELKKGKKTVGERLRVIANKFLNSSEISAQEAKSA
;
A
#
# COMPACT_ATOMS: atom_id res chain seq x y z
N MET A 1 0.48 -13.93 -12.71
CA MET A 1 -0.55 -14.80 -12.12
C MET A 1 -1.45 -13.98 -11.21
N ILE A 2 -2.71 -14.38 -11.04
CA ILE A 2 -3.61 -13.80 -10.02
C ILE A 2 -3.60 -14.77 -8.84
N LEU A 3 -3.33 -14.26 -7.64
CA LEU A 3 -3.40 -15.05 -6.41
C LEU A 3 -4.50 -14.49 -5.52
N GLU A 4 -5.22 -15.41 -4.89
CA GLU A 4 -6.29 -15.12 -3.94
C GLU A 4 -5.86 -15.49 -2.52
N PRO A 5 -6.39 -14.79 -1.50
CA PRO A 5 -6.22 -15.19 -0.11
C PRO A 5 -6.73 -16.63 0.12
N PHE A 6 -6.36 -17.22 1.26
CA PHE A 6 -6.99 -18.45 1.69
C PHE A 6 -8.48 -18.21 1.96
N SER A 7 -9.32 -19.13 1.48
CA SER A 7 -10.74 -19.12 1.81
C SER A 7 -10.97 -19.45 3.30
N ASP A 8 -12.18 -19.19 3.79
CA ASP A 8 -12.56 -19.54 5.16
C ASP A 8 -12.48 -21.06 5.44
N ASP A 9 -12.55 -21.88 4.39
CA ASP A 9 -12.45 -23.33 4.44
C ASP A 9 -10.98 -23.82 4.42
N GLU A 10 -10.06 -23.03 3.88
CA GLU A 10 -8.62 -23.32 3.84
C GLU A 10 -7.91 -22.83 5.13
N LYS A 11 -8.33 -23.31 6.30
CA LYS A 11 -7.75 -22.85 7.58
C LYS A 11 -6.34 -23.39 7.80
N LEU A 12 -5.35 -22.50 7.67
CA LEU A 12 -3.98 -22.75 8.12
C LEU A 12 -3.93 -22.96 9.64
N THR A 13 -3.30 -24.05 10.07
CA THR A 13 -3.03 -24.32 11.49
C THR A 13 -2.05 -23.29 12.07
N LYS A 14 -2.03 -23.16 13.41
CA LYS A 14 -1.09 -22.25 14.08
C LYS A 14 0.37 -22.57 13.75
N LYS A 15 0.71 -23.87 13.71
CA LYS A 15 2.06 -24.35 13.37
C LYS A 15 2.46 -23.98 11.95
N GLU A 16 1.56 -24.18 10.97
CA GLU A 16 1.82 -23.78 9.58
C GLU A 16 2.02 -22.26 9.45
N ARG A 17 1.24 -21.46 10.18
CA ARG A 17 1.41 -20.00 10.18
C ARG A 17 2.76 -19.56 10.72
N GLU A 18 3.23 -20.19 11.80
CA GLU A 18 4.54 -19.93 12.38
C GLU A 18 5.68 -20.28 11.41
N GLU A 19 5.56 -21.43 10.74
CA GLU A 19 6.51 -21.89 9.72
C GLU A 19 6.53 -20.96 8.49
N ILE A 20 5.36 -20.60 7.96
CA ILE A 20 5.22 -19.64 6.86
C ILE A 20 5.87 -18.31 7.23
N ASN A 21 5.65 -17.80 8.44
CA ASN A 21 6.25 -16.55 8.89
C ASN A 21 7.77 -16.61 8.96
N LYS A 22 8.33 -17.73 9.43
CA LYS A 22 9.79 -17.94 9.47
C LYS A 22 10.38 -18.00 8.06
N ASN A 23 9.78 -18.78 7.17
CA ASN A 23 10.23 -18.94 5.79
C ASN A 23 10.14 -17.61 5.03
N ARG A 24 9.07 -16.85 5.26
CA ARG A 24 8.89 -15.50 4.71
C ARG A 24 10.01 -14.54 5.11
N GLN A 25 10.40 -14.52 6.38
CA GLN A 25 11.50 -13.67 6.82
C GLN A 25 12.81 -14.02 6.12
N ASN A 26 13.06 -15.31 5.86
CA ASN A 26 14.22 -15.76 5.09
C ASN A 26 14.15 -15.27 3.64
N VAL A 27 13.02 -15.52 2.97
CA VAL A 27 12.77 -15.11 1.57
C VAL A 27 12.96 -13.61 1.39
N ILE A 28 12.38 -12.78 2.27
CA ILE A 28 12.50 -11.31 2.19
C ILE A 28 13.97 -10.88 2.34
N LYS A 29 14.72 -11.49 3.25
CA LYS A 29 16.14 -11.17 3.46
C LYS A 29 16.98 -11.52 2.23
N GLU A 30 16.77 -12.69 1.64
CA GLU A 30 17.53 -13.09 0.46
C GLU A 30 17.16 -12.26 -0.78
N LEU A 31 15.86 -11.99 -1.00
CA LEU A 31 15.43 -11.09 -2.07
C LEU A 31 15.98 -9.67 -1.88
N ASP A 32 16.06 -9.16 -0.64
CA ASP A 32 16.65 -7.85 -0.38
C ASP A 32 18.13 -7.79 -0.77
N LYS A 33 18.90 -8.85 -0.50
CA LYS A 33 20.30 -8.96 -0.93
C LYS A 33 20.41 -9.01 -2.44
N ILE A 34 19.65 -9.91 -3.08
CA ILE A 34 19.69 -10.09 -4.54
C ILE A 34 19.27 -8.80 -5.27
N SER A 35 18.29 -8.07 -4.74
CA SER A 35 17.83 -6.81 -5.34
C SER A 35 18.86 -5.67 -5.36
N LYS A 36 19.96 -5.81 -4.61
CA LYS A 36 21.07 -4.85 -4.59
C LYS A 36 22.20 -5.22 -5.54
N ASP A 37 22.20 -6.45 -6.04
CA ASP A 37 23.20 -7.00 -6.94
C ASP A 37 22.63 -6.97 -8.38
N GLN A 38 22.96 -5.91 -9.12
CA GLN A 38 22.38 -5.65 -10.45
C GLN A 38 22.87 -6.64 -11.52
N ASP A 39 24.06 -7.19 -11.33
CA ASP A 39 24.66 -8.18 -12.24
C ASP A 39 24.17 -9.61 -11.94
N ASN A 40 23.34 -9.76 -10.90
CA ASN A 40 22.78 -11.04 -10.50
C ASN A 40 21.76 -11.54 -11.52
N SER A 41 22.08 -12.63 -12.22
CA SER A 41 21.20 -13.25 -13.21
C SER A 41 20.49 -14.51 -12.69
N LEU A 42 20.29 -14.63 -11.37
CA LEU A 42 19.66 -15.79 -10.76
C LEU A 42 18.23 -15.97 -11.30
N THR A 43 17.91 -17.18 -11.74
CA THR A 43 16.55 -17.54 -12.17
C THR A 43 15.63 -17.74 -10.96
N PHE A 44 14.32 -17.75 -11.19
CA PHE A 44 13.36 -18.02 -10.12
C PHE A 44 13.52 -19.44 -9.53
N GLU A 45 13.80 -20.42 -10.38
CA GLU A 45 14.03 -21.80 -10.00
C GLU A 45 15.30 -21.97 -9.15
N GLU A 46 16.37 -21.25 -9.49
CA GLU A 46 17.59 -21.25 -8.68
C GLU A 46 17.40 -20.50 -7.36
N PHE A 47 16.62 -19.42 -7.37
CA PHE A 47 16.23 -18.73 -6.15
C PHE A 47 15.48 -19.64 -5.18
N LEU A 48 14.48 -20.38 -5.68
CA LEU A 48 13.72 -21.34 -4.88
C LEU A 48 14.62 -22.41 -4.25
N LYS A 49 15.60 -22.93 -5.00
CA LYS A 49 16.62 -23.84 -4.45
C LYS A 49 17.47 -23.18 -3.37
N HIS A 50 17.86 -21.92 -3.56
CA HIS A 50 18.66 -21.17 -2.59
C HIS A 50 17.94 -20.98 -1.24
N VAL A 51 16.62 -20.75 -1.28
CA VAL A 51 15.80 -20.63 -0.06
C VAL A 51 15.22 -21.96 0.43
N ASN A 52 15.59 -23.08 -0.21
CA ASN A 52 15.13 -24.44 0.08
C ASN A 52 13.60 -24.55 0.12
N MET A 53 12.96 -24.13 -0.98
CA MET A 53 11.50 -24.10 -1.12
C MET A 53 11.10 -24.55 -2.53
N ASN A 54 9.93 -25.16 -2.69
CA ASN A 54 9.34 -25.39 -4.01
C ASN A 54 8.34 -24.27 -4.40
N GLU A 55 7.88 -24.27 -5.64
CA GLU A 55 6.99 -23.20 -6.13
C GLU A 55 5.64 -23.19 -5.39
N GLU A 56 5.08 -24.35 -5.04
CA GLU A 56 3.80 -24.45 -4.33
C GLU A 56 3.90 -23.87 -2.91
N GLU A 57 4.97 -24.17 -2.18
CA GLU A 57 5.27 -23.61 -0.87
C GLU A 57 5.44 -22.09 -0.93
N TYR A 58 6.13 -21.60 -1.97
CA TYR A 58 6.29 -20.17 -2.20
C TYR A 58 4.94 -19.49 -2.45
N ILE A 59 4.10 -20.06 -3.33
CA ILE A 59 2.76 -19.55 -3.59
C ILE A 59 1.90 -19.61 -2.32
N LYS A 60 1.94 -20.72 -1.57
CA LYS A 60 1.21 -20.89 -0.30
C LYS A 60 1.60 -19.80 0.70
N MET A 61 2.90 -19.51 0.81
CA MET A 61 3.43 -18.45 1.67
C MET A 61 2.92 -17.07 1.25
N ILE A 62 2.91 -16.75 -0.04
CA ILE A 62 2.39 -15.48 -0.55
C ILE A 62 0.88 -15.36 -0.31
N ARG A 63 0.10 -16.40 -0.60
CA ARG A 63 -1.36 -16.44 -0.36
C ARG A 63 -1.71 -16.19 1.11
N ALA A 64 -0.88 -16.65 2.05
CA ALA A 64 -1.10 -16.49 3.49
C ALA A 64 -1.10 -15.02 3.96
N GLU A 65 -0.46 -14.13 3.21
CA GLU A 65 -0.39 -12.69 3.50
C GLU A 65 -1.52 -11.89 2.82
N LEU A 66 -2.11 -12.43 1.75
CA LEU A 66 -3.11 -11.71 0.99
C LEU A 66 -4.37 -11.49 1.83
N LYS A 67 -4.91 -10.27 1.73
CA LYS A 67 -6.25 -9.91 2.24
C LYS A 67 -7.29 -9.81 1.13
N LYS A 68 -6.83 -9.69 -0.11
CA LYS A 68 -7.61 -9.53 -1.34
C LYS A 68 -6.83 -10.12 -2.50
N ALA A 69 -7.53 -10.47 -3.57
CA ALA A 69 -6.92 -10.94 -4.80
C ALA A 69 -5.89 -9.91 -5.32
N LYS A 70 -4.76 -10.38 -5.84
CA LYS A 70 -3.69 -9.53 -6.35
C LYS A 70 -3.03 -10.14 -7.58
N VAL A 71 -2.72 -9.29 -8.56
CA VAL A 71 -1.92 -9.66 -9.73
C VAL A 71 -0.43 -9.60 -9.36
N PHE A 72 0.27 -10.70 -9.61
CA PHE A 72 1.72 -10.81 -9.52
C PHE A 72 2.31 -10.93 -10.92
N LEU A 73 3.20 -10.00 -11.27
CA LEU A 73 3.94 -10.02 -12.54
C LEU A 73 5.08 -11.02 -12.45
N LYS A 74 5.40 -11.67 -13.58
CA LYS A 74 6.62 -12.47 -13.69
C LYS A 74 7.82 -11.52 -13.62
N ARG A 75 8.74 -11.79 -12.69
CA ARG A 75 9.94 -11.00 -12.42
C ARG A 75 11.11 -11.92 -12.14
N ALA A 76 12.31 -11.50 -12.50
CA ALA A 76 13.51 -12.11 -11.96
C ALA A 76 13.72 -11.69 -10.49
N PRO A 77 14.36 -12.52 -9.65
CA PRO A 77 14.68 -12.21 -8.25
C PRO A 77 15.40 -10.88 -7.99
N ASN A 78 16.15 -10.33 -8.95
CA ASN A 78 16.81 -9.03 -8.85
C ASN A 78 15.87 -7.85 -9.21
N GLU A 79 14.74 -8.10 -9.86
CA GLU A 79 13.80 -7.08 -10.34
C GLU A 79 12.72 -6.70 -9.31
N ILE A 80 12.75 -7.20 -8.07
CA ILE A 80 11.64 -7.01 -7.11
C ILE A 80 11.34 -5.54 -6.80
N ARG A 81 12.34 -4.67 -6.98
CA ARG A 81 12.27 -3.23 -6.71
C ARG A 81 11.85 -2.42 -7.94
N ILE A 82 11.59 -3.08 -9.07
CA ILE A 82 11.15 -2.45 -10.31
C ILE A 82 9.62 -2.38 -10.31
N ASN A 83 9.09 -1.16 -10.30
CA ASN A 83 7.65 -0.93 -10.43
C ASN A 83 7.12 -1.50 -11.75
N ALA A 84 5.83 -1.82 -11.77
CA ALA A 84 5.16 -2.21 -13.00
C ALA A 84 5.15 -1.02 -13.97
N TYR A 85 5.63 -1.24 -15.19
CA TYR A 85 5.79 -0.19 -16.20
C TYR A 85 5.40 -0.71 -17.57
N ASN A 86 4.97 0.19 -18.45
CA ASN A 86 4.76 -0.10 -19.85
C ASN A 86 5.99 0.39 -20.65
N PRO A 87 6.73 -0.49 -21.36
CA PRO A 87 7.94 -0.10 -22.08
C PRO A 87 7.73 1.02 -23.11
N MET A 88 6.58 1.05 -23.78
CA MET A 88 6.25 2.08 -24.77
C MET A 88 5.94 3.42 -24.10
N ILE A 89 5.22 3.42 -22.98
CA ILE A 89 5.01 4.65 -22.22
C ILE A 89 6.33 5.14 -21.61
N MET A 90 7.20 4.23 -21.14
CA MET A 90 8.51 4.58 -20.60
C MET A 90 9.38 5.30 -21.64
N SER A 91 9.41 4.82 -22.89
CA SER A 91 10.23 5.43 -23.94
C SER A 91 9.79 6.85 -24.30
N LEU A 92 8.49 7.13 -24.18
CA LEU A 92 7.90 8.44 -24.47
C LEU A 92 7.94 9.40 -23.27
N HIS A 93 7.50 8.96 -22.10
CA HIS A 93 7.31 9.80 -20.91
C HIS A 93 8.55 9.91 -20.02
N LYS A 94 9.40 8.85 -19.98
CA LYS A 94 10.65 8.79 -19.21
C LYS A 94 10.52 9.17 -17.72
N ALA A 95 9.39 8.84 -17.10
CA ALA A 95 9.15 9.06 -15.68
C ALA A 95 8.75 7.75 -14.98
N ASN A 96 8.86 7.74 -13.64
CA ASN A 96 8.44 6.59 -12.84
C ASN A 96 6.95 6.29 -13.09
N MET A 97 6.63 5.02 -13.26
CA MET A 97 5.27 4.53 -13.43
C MET A 97 4.89 3.64 -12.26
N ASP A 98 3.64 3.73 -11.83
CA ASP A 98 3.02 2.83 -10.86
C ASP A 98 1.72 2.30 -11.47
N ILE A 99 1.86 1.37 -12.42
CA ILE A 99 0.71 0.79 -13.14
C ILE A 99 0.23 -0.46 -12.39
N GLN A 100 -1.05 -0.53 -12.07
CA GLN A 100 -1.64 -1.69 -11.39
C GLN A 100 -2.89 -2.18 -12.13
N PHE A 101 -3.04 -3.50 -12.22
CA PHE A 101 -4.23 -4.11 -12.78
C PHE A 101 -5.38 -4.05 -11.76
N ILE A 102 -6.56 -3.59 -12.19
CA ILE A 102 -7.72 -3.44 -11.32
C ILE A 102 -8.50 -4.76 -11.30
N LEU A 103 -8.52 -5.42 -10.14
CA LEU A 103 -9.33 -6.62 -9.88
C LEU A 103 -10.69 -6.28 -9.24
N ASP A 104 -10.80 -5.10 -8.62
CA ASP A 104 -12.00 -4.63 -7.94
C ASP A 104 -12.24 -3.15 -8.31
N PRO A 105 -13.23 -2.87 -9.18
CA PRO A 105 -13.57 -1.51 -9.60
C PRO A 105 -14.04 -0.61 -8.44
N TYR A 106 -14.66 -1.20 -7.40
CA TYR A 106 -15.08 -0.46 -6.23
C TYR A 106 -13.86 -0.02 -5.41
N ALA A 107 -12.92 -0.93 -5.16
CA ALA A 107 -11.66 -0.56 -4.49
C ALA A 107 -10.86 0.49 -5.26
N CYS A 108 -10.90 0.47 -6.61
CA CYS A 108 -10.31 1.53 -7.43
C CYS A 108 -11.01 2.88 -7.22
N SER A 109 -12.34 2.89 -7.24
CA SER A 109 -13.13 4.10 -7.00
C SER A 109 -12.84 4.68 -5.61
N MET A 110 -12.83 3.84 -4.57
CA MET A 110 -12.49 4.24 -3.21
C MET A 110 -11.07 4.81 -3.12
N TYR A 111 -10.09 4.19 -3.78
CA TYR A 111 -8.73 4.70 -3.83
C TYR A 111 -8.68 6.11 -4.46
N CYS A 112 -9.39 6.36 -5.55
CA CYS A 112 -9.46 7.69 -6.16
C CYS A 112 -10.08 8.73 -5.21
N VAL A 113 -11.16 8.37 -4.53
CA VAL A 113 -11.82 9.24 -3.54
C VAL A 113 -10.90 9.53 -2.36
N ASP A 114 -10.24 8.51 -1.81
CA ASP A 114 -9.27 8.64 -0.72
C ASP A 114 -8.09 9.53 -1.11
N TYR A 115 -7.66 9.47 -2.37
CA TYR A 115 -6.56 10.28 -2.87
C TYR A 115 -6.96 11.75 -3.03
N ILE A 116 -8.15 12.00 -3.60
CA ILE A 116 -8.69 13.37 -3.75
C ILE A 116 -8.91 13.99 -2.36
N SER A 117 -9.46 13.23 -1.41
CA SER A 117 -9.71 13.69 -0.03
C SER A 117 -8.47 13.66 0.88
N LYS A 118 -7.27 13.36 0.35
CA LYS A 118 -6.05 13.20 1.15
C LYS A 118 -5.67 14.47 1.91
N SER A 119 -5.86 15.64 1.32
CA SER A 119 -5.65 16.95 1.98
C SER A 119 -6.63 17.17 3.14
N GLU A 120 -7.88 16.76 2.96
CA GLU A 120 -8.97 16.92 3.95
C GLU A 120 -8.82 15.99 5.16
N ASN A 121 -8.13 14.85 5.00
CA ASN A 121 -7.86 13.94 6.12
C ASN A 121 -7.00 14.59 7.22
N GLY A 122 -6.06 15.46 6.84
CA GLY A 122 -5.27 16.25 7.80
C GLY A 122 -6.14 17.24 8.59
N MET A 123 -7.08 17.88 7.90
CA MET A 123 -8.04 18.82 8.49
C MET A 123 -8.94 18.16 9.54
N SER A 124 -9.46 16.96 9.23
CA SER A 124 -10.28 16.20 10.17
C SER A 124 -9.56 15.89 11.48
N LYS A 125 -8.26 15.58 11.42
CA LYS A 125 -7.43 15.32 12.61
C LYS A 125 -7.20 16.60 13.41
N LEU A 126 -6.82 17.71 12.76
CA LEU A 126 -6.60 19.02 13.39
C LEU A 126 -7.86 19.52 14.11
N LEU A 127 -9.03 19.37 13.49
CA LEU A 127 -10.32 19.76 14.09
C LEU A 127 -10.67 18.88 15.30
N ARG A 128 -10.42 17.56 15.24
CA ARG A 128 -10.62 16.66 16.39
C ARG A 128 -9.71 17.00 17.56
N GLU A 129 -8.45 17.32 17.30
CA GLU A 129 -7.50 17.76 18.33
C GLU A 129 -7.92 19.08 18.97
N ALA A 130 -8.33 20.06 18.16
CA ALA A 130 -8.89 21.32 18.63
C ALA A 130 -10.11 21.10 19.53
N LEU A 131 -11.03 20.21 19.13
CA LEU A 131 -12.18 19.83 19.93
C LEU A 131 -11.79 19.18 21.26
N ASN A 132 -10.78 18.30 21.26
CA ASN A 132 -10.29 17.66 22.47
C ASN A 132 -9.59 18.64 23.44
N GLU A 133 -8.86 19.63 22.93
CA GLU A 133 -8.30 20.73 23.73
C GLU A 133 -9.39 21.60 24.36
N LEU A 134 -10.43 21.91 23.59
CA LEU A 134 -11.56 22.73 24.03
C LEU A 134 -12.44 22.03 25.09
N LYS A 135 -12.43 20.69 25.13
CA LYS A 135 -13.11 19.89 26.18
C LYS A 135 -12.43 20.01 27.54
N LYS A 136 -11.14 20.36 27.61
CA LYS A 136 -10.37 20.47 28.87
C LYS A 136 -10.58 21.80 29.62
N GLY A 137 -11.32 22.75 29.05
CA GLY A 137 -11.59 24.07 29.66
C GLY A 137 -13.06 24.48 29.67
N LYS A 138 -13.43 25.35 30.63
CA LYS A 138 -14.73 26.05 30.63
C LYS A 138 -14.68 27.21 29.62
N LYS A 139 -14.92 26.91 28.34
CA LYS A 139 -15.15 27.90 27.27
C LYS A 139 -16.60 27.86 26.83
N THR A 140 -17.17 29.01 26.49
CA THR A 140 -18.52 29.13 25.94
C THR A 140 -18.60 28.52 24.54
N VAL A 141 -19.82 28.23 24.05
CA VAL A 141 -20.03 27.65 22.71
C VAL A 141 -19.48 28.56 21.61
N GLY A 142 -19.67 29.88 21.72
CA GLY A 142 -19.17 30.85 20.74
C GLY A 142 -17.64 30.90 20.65
N GLU A 143 -16.95 30.86 21.80
CA GLU A 143 -15.47 30.83 21.83
C GLU A 143 -14.93 29.53 21.23
N ARG A 144 -15.59 28.40 21.50
CA ARG A 144 -15.24 27.10 20.89
C ARG A 144 -15.39 27.15 19.38
N LEU A 145 -16.50 27.68 18.88
CA LEU A 145 -16.75 27.82 17.44
C LEU A 145 -15.70 28.71 16.77
N ARG A 146 -15.32 29.83 17.41
CA ARG A 146 -14.30 30.75 16.89
C ARG A 146 -12.92 30.10 16.78
N VAL A 147 -12.51 29.31 17.77
CA VAL A 147 -11.23 28.58 17.71
C VAL A 147 -11.24 27.53 16.60
N ILE A 148 -12.35 26.80 16.45
CA ILE A 148 -12.51 25.79 15.38
C ILE A 148 -12.49 26.45 14.00
N ALA A 149 -13.25 27.53 13.81
CA ALA A 149 -13.30 28.28 12.55
C ALA A 149 -11.92 28.86 12.18
N ASN A 150 -11.20 29.45 13.13
CA ASN A 150 -9.86 29.97 12.88
C ASN A 150 -8.85 28.84 12.56
N LYS A 151 -8.92 27.69 13.24
CA LYS A 151 -8.07 26.54 12.88
C LYS A 151 -8.40 26.05 11.48
N PHE A 152 -9.69 25.89 11.14
CA PHE A 152 -10.13 25.48 9.81
C PHE A 152 -9.63 26.43 8.71
N LEU A 153 -9.91 27.74 8.83
CA LEU A 153 -9.52 28.73 7.82
C LEU A 153 -8.02 28.79 7.57
N ASN A 154 -7.19 28.59 8.60
CA ASN A 154 -5.74 28.67 8.49
C ASN A 154 -5.08 27.38 8.03
N SER A 155 -5.78 26.24 8.06
CA SER A 155 -5.22 24.96 7.63
C SER A 155 -5.86 24.39 6.37
N SER A 156 -7.02 24.92 5.95
CA SER A 156 -7.64 24.57 4.67
C SER A 156 -6.84 25.17 3.52
N GLU A 157 -6.31 24.32 2.66
CA GLU A 157 -5.78 24.70 1.36
C GLU A 157 -6.87 24.47 0.31
N ILE A 158 -7.23 25.50 -0.46
CA ILE A 158 -8.21 25.43 -1.55
C ILE A 158 -7.46 25.58 -2.87
N SER A 159 -7.73 24.72 -3.85
CA SER A 159 -7.11 24.83 -5.16
C SER A 159 -7.60 26.08 -5.90
N ALA A 160 -6.80 26.62 -6.82
CA ALA A 160 -7.19 27.81 -7.60
C ALA A 160 -8.47 27.60 -8.44
N GLN A 161 -8.81 26.36 -8.78
CA GLN A 161 -10.03 26.00 -9.53
C GLN A 161 -11.27 26.01 -8.63
N GLU A 162 -11.16 25.51 -7.40
CA GLU A 162 -12.23 25.55 -6.41
C GLU A 162 -12.50 26.98 -5.92
N ALA A 163 -11.45 27.78 -5.72
CA ALA A 163 -11.56 29.18 -5.29
C ALA A 163 -12.25 30.09 -6.33
N LYS A 164 -12.20 29.72 -7.62
CA LYS A 164 -12.90 30.44 -8.69
C LYS A 164 -14.37 30.08 -8.82
N SER A 165 -14.78 28.94 -8.24
CA SER A 165 -16.12 28.37 -8.37
C SER A 165 -16.99 28.60 -7.13
N ALA A 166 -16.39 29.08 -6.03
CA ALA A 166 -17.07 29.52 -4.81
C ALA A 166 -17.33 31.03 -4.83
#